data_AF-A0A965YTI1-F1
#
_entry.id   AF-A0A965YTI1-F1
#
_cell.length_a   1.000
_cell.length_b   1.000
_cell.length_c   1.000
_cell.angle_alpha   90.00
_cell.angle_beta   90.00
_cell.angle_gamma   90.00
#
_symmetry.space_group_name_H-M   'P 1'
#
loop_
_entity.id
_entity.type
_entity.pdbx_description
1 polymer ?
#
loop_
_entity_poly.entity_id
_entity_poly.type
_entity_poly.pdbx_seq_one_letter_code
_entity_poly.pdbx_strand_id
1 'polypeptide(L)'
;ALFFVFLATMQWLEIDMVLGALIAGIFITNFFGHKKELSHELSTFGFGFLVPLFFIFVGTTLDLNLVFTKEIFTHALWIVTAMVGIRFLATLTAYFKYLGIKESVLFALSYSMPLTFLVAIATIAVKNEAIGENEYASFIVAALMEGIVIMILIQLLMYLFKRYESKSETPKY
;
A
#
# COMPACT_ATOMS: atom_id res chain seq x y z
N ALA A 1 -15.66 -23.30 2.03
CA ALA A 1 -14.74 -24.38 2.48
C ALA A 1 -13.28 -24.00 2.25
N LEU A 2 -12.85 -23.70 1.02
CA LEU A 2 -11.45 -23.43 0.69
C LEU A 2 -10.76 -22.37 1.57
N PHE A 3 -11.46 -21.26 1.84
CA PHE A 3 -10.99 -20.21 2.75
C PHE A 3 -10.60 -20.76 4.14
N PHE A 4 -11.52 -21.49 4.78
CA PHE A 4 -11.28 -22.09 6.09
C PHE A 4 -10.21 -23.18 6.06
N VAL A 5 -10.08 -23.92 4.95
CA VAL A 5 -9.00 -24.90 4.79
C VAL A 5 -7.64 -24.20 4.83
N PHE A 6 -7.46 -23.11 4.07
CA PHE A 6 -6.19 -22.37 4.10
C PHE A 6 -5.91 -21.73 5.46
N LEU A 7 -6.93 -21.20 6.14
CA LEU A 7 -6.76 -20.68 7.50
C LEU A 7 -6.34 -21.79 8.48
N ALA A 8 -7.00 -22.93 8.43
CA ALA A 8 -6.69 -24.09 9.28
C ALA A 8 -5.28 -24.62 9.00
N THR A 9 -4.86 -24.67 7.74
CA THR A 9 -3.49 -25.07 7.37
C THR A 9 -2.46 -24.09 7.91
N MET A 10 -2.69 -22.77 7.79
CA MET A 10 -1.77 -21.78 8.36
C MET A 10 -1.67 -21.91 9.87
N GLN A 11 -2.81 -22.07 10.55
CA GLN A 11 -2.85 -22.27 11.99
C GLN A 11 -2.11 -23.55 12.42
N TRP A 12 -2.25 -24.65 11.68
CA TRP A 12 -1.54 -25.90 11.96
C TRP A 12 -0.03 -25.79 11.74
N LEU A 13 0.40 -24.98 10.77
CA LEU A 13 1.81 -24.71 10.48
C LEU A 13 2.43 -23.62 11.37
N GLU A 14 1.65 -23.05 12.30
CA GLU A 14 2.06 -21.91 13.12
C GLU A 14 2.49 -20.68 12.28
N ILE A 15 1.89 -20.53 11.11
CA ILE A 15 2.07 -19.38 10.20
C ILE A 15 0.90 -18.41 10.39
N ASP A 16 1.14 -17.12 10.15
CA ASP A 16 0.09 -16.10 10.19
C ASP A 16 -1.09 -16.42 9.27
N MET A 17 -2.29 -16.46 9.88
CA MET A 17 -3.56 -16.72 9.20
C MET A 17 -3.87 -15.73 8.06
N VAL A 18 -3.28 -14.53 8.09
CA VAL A 18 -3.43 -13.51 7.05
C VAL A 18 -2.91 -14.00 5.70
N LEU A 19 -1.83 -14.79 5.69
CA LEU A 19 -1.32 -15.40 4.46
C LEU A 19 -2.29 -16.46 3.91
N GLY A 20 -2.95 -17.21 4.79
CA GLY A 20 -3.99 -18.16 4.41
C GLY A 20 -5.19 -17.49 3.77
N ALA A 21 -5.63 -16.35 4.34
CA ALA A 21 -6.69 -15.53 3.77
C ALA A 21 -6.32 -14.96 2.38
N LEU A 22 -5.07 -14.49 2.22
CA LEU A 22 -4.55 -13.97 0.95
C LEU A 22 -4.55 -15.06 -0.13
N ILE A 23 -4.00 -16.24 0.17
CA ILE A 23 -3.94 -17.37 -0.75
C ILE A 23 -5.34 -17.83 -1.11
N ALA A 24 -6.23 -17.98 -0.12
CA ALA A 24 -7.62 -18.32 -0.36
C ALA A 24 -8.31 -17.33 -1.31
N GLY A 25 -8.09 -16.02 -1.12
CA GLY A 25 -8.58 -14.97 -2.01
C GLY A 25 -8.12 -15.18 -3.45
N ILE A 26 -6.81 -15.33 -3.66
CA ILE A 26 -6.22 -15.56 -5.00
C ILE A 26 -6.83 -16.80 -5.68
N PHE A 27 -7.01 -17.90 -4.94
CA PHE A 27 -7.63 -19.11 -5.48
C PHE A 27 -9.11 -18.90 -5.81
N ILE A 28 -9.87 -18.22 -4.94
CA ILE A 28 -11.29 -17.93 -5.17
C ILE A 28 -11.44 -17.09 -6.45
N THR A 29 -10.64 -16.04 -6.62
CA THR A 29 -10.73 -15.15 -7.79
C THR A 29 -10.35 -15.86 -9.09
N ASN A 30 -9.33 -16.73 -9.08
CA ASN A 30 -8.84 -17.40 -10.29
C ASN A 30 -9.67 -18.64 -10.68
N PHE A 31 -10.10 -19.47 -9.73
CA PHE A 31 -10.80 -20.72 -10.05
C PHE A 31 -12.32 -20.58 -10.13
N PHE A 32 -12.92 -19.60 -9.43
CA PHE A 32 -14.36 -19.36 -9.45
C PHE A 32 -14.76 -18.17 -10.33
N GLY A 33 -13.92 -17.77 -11.28
CA GLY A 33 -14.17 -16.63 -12.19
C GLY A 33 -15.45 -16.72 -13.03
N HIS A 34 -16.07 -17.91 -13.15
CA HIS A 34 -17.40 -18.10 -13.76
C HIS A 34 -18.55 -17.61 -12.88
N LYS A 35 -18.32 -17.37 -11.58
CA LYS A 35 -19.27 -16.80 -10.60
C LYS A 35 -18.80 -15.43 -10.12
N LYS A 36 -18.75 -14.46 -11.05
CA LYS A 36 -18.31 -13.08 -10.80
C LYS A 36 -19.04 -12.40 -9.63
N GLU A 37 -20.27 -12.82 -9.36
CA GLU A 37 -21.12 -12.30 -8.28
C GLU A 37 -20.48 -12.48 -6.90
N LEU A 38 -19.82 -13.61 -6.63
CA LEU A 38 -19.16 -13.84 -5.34
C LEU A 38 -17.96 -12.91 -5.13
N SER A 39 -17.12 -12.76 -6.15
CA SER A 39 -15.96 -11.86 -6.07
C SER A 39 -16.39 -10.40 -5.93
N HIS A 40 -17.49 -10.02 -6.58
CA HIS A 40 -18.04 -8.68 -6.49
C HIS A 40 -18.60 -8.40 -5.09
N GLU A 41 -19.43 -9.29 -4.54
CA GLU A 41 -19.97 -9.18 -3.18
C GLU A 41 -18.86 -9.13 -2.12
N LEU A 42 -17.85 -10.00 -2.23
CA LEU A 42 -16.70 -9.99 -1.31
C LEU A 42 -15.89 -8.70 -1.42
N SER A 43 -15.73 -8.15 -2.62
CA SER A 43 -15.06 -6.86 -2.84
C SER A 43 -15.87 -5.71 -2.22
N THR A 44 -17.18 -5.66 -2.45
CA THR A 44 -18.08 -4.65 -1.87
C THR A 44 -18.06 -4.71 -0.35
N PHE A 45 -18.12 -5.91 0.24
CA PHE A 45 -18.00 -6.09 1.68
C PHE A 45 -16.62 -5.69 2.20
N GLY A 46 -15.56 -6.08 1.48
CA GLY A 46 -14.18 -5.74 1.81
C GLY A 46 -13.94 -4.23 1.87
N PHE A 47 -14.21 -3.52 0.77
CA PHE A 47 -13.98 -2.08 0.70
C PHE A 47 -15.03 -1.26 1.46
N GLY A 48 -16.28 -1.74 1.55
CA GLY A 48 -17.39 -1.01 2.19
C GLY A 48 -17.45 -1.17 3.71
N PHE A 49 -16.99 -2.31 4.26
CA PHE A 49 -17.08 -2.59 5.69
C PHE A 49 -15.72 -2.91 6.32
N LEU A 50 -14.95 -3.86 5.77
CA LEU A 50 -13.72 -4.34 6.41
C LEU A 50 -12.59 -3.30 6.39
N VAL A 51 -12.38 -2.60 5.28
CA VAL A 51 -11.34 -1.56 5.17
C VAL A 51 -11.59 -0.40 6.15
N PRO A 52 -12.80 0.19 6.24
CA PRO A 52 -13.10 1.18 7.27
C PRO A 52 -12.88 0.66 8.70
N LEU A 53 -13.35 -0.54 9.01
CA LEU A 53 -13.18 -1.15 10.34
C LEU A 53 -11.69 -1.35 10.69
N PHE A 54 -10.88 -1.78 9.72
CA PHE A 54 -9.44 -1.92 9.85
C PHE A 54 -8.77 -0.59 10.20
N PHE A 55 -9.13 0.49 9.49
CA PHE A 55 -8.58 1.82 9.79
C PHE A 55 -9.04 2.36 11.14
N ILE A 56 -10.26 2.05 11.59
CA ILE A 56 -10.71 2.39 12.96
C ILE A 56 -9.84 1.66 13.98
N PHE A 57 -9.66 0.34 13.83
CA PHE A 57 -8.86 -0.47 14.75
C PHE A 57 -7.40 0.01 14.84
N VAL A 58 -6.76 0.25 13.69
CA VAL A 58 -5.39 0.78 13.62
C VAL A 58 -5.33 2.16 14.27
N GLY A 59 -6.29 3.03 13.96
CA GLY A 59 -6.36 4.38 14.51
C GLY A 59 -6.55 4.40 16.03
N THR A 60 -7.36 3.50 16.59
CA THR A 60 -7.57 3.41 18.04
C THR A 60 -6.40 2.80 18.79
N THR A 61 -5.58 1.99 18.13
CA THR A 61 -4.40 1.33 18.72
C THR A 61 -3.16 2.23 18.67
N LEU A 62 -3.18 3.29 17.87
CA LEU A 62 -2.06 4.20 17.70
C LEU A 62 -1.95 5.17 18.88
N ASP A 63 -0.81 5.16 19.58
CA ASP A 63 -0.52 6.17 20.61
C ASP A 63 -0.15 7.51 19.96
N LEU A 64 -1.08 8.46 20.04
CA LEU A 64 -0.89 9.81 19.50
C LEU A 64 0.26 10.56 20.16
N ASN A 65 0.63 10.24 21.40
CA ASN A 65 1.76 10.87 22.07
C ASN A 65 3.08 10.52 21.36
N LEU A 66 3.21 9.27 20.88
CA LEU A 66 4.38 8.83 20.13
C LEU A 66 4.41 9.43 18.73
N VAL A 67 3.27 9.46 18.03
CA VAL A 67 3.14 9.93 16.64
C VAL A 67 3.71 11.34 16.41
N PHE A 68 3.50 12.26 17.36
CA PHE A 68 3.96 13.65 17.23
C PHE A 68 5.41 13.86 17.69
N THR A 69 6.12 12.79 18.07
CA THR A 69 7.51 12.89 18.47
C THR A 69 8.40 13.07 17.25
N LYS A 70 9.38 13.98 17.35
CA LYS A 70 10.32 14.26 16.27
C LYS A 70 11.08 13.00 15.80
N GLU A 71 11.36 12.09 16.72
CA GLU A 71 12.02 10.81 16.45
C GLU A 71 11.19 9.95 15.49
N ILE A 72 9.93 9.65 15.85
CA ILE A 72 9.00 8.86 15.03
C ILE A 72 8.80 9.49 13.65
N PHE A 73 8.63 10.80 13.58
CA PHE A 73 8.50 11.50 12.30
C PHE A 73 9.76 11.37 11.43
N THR A 74 10.94 11.41 12.05
CA THR A 74 12.22 11.23 11.33
C THR A 74 12.38 9.80 10.83
N HIS A 75 12.07 8.80 11.65
CA HIS A 75 12.07 7.39 11.23
C HIS A 75 11.09 7.13 10.10
N ALA A 76 9.87 7.66 10.20
CA ALA A 76 8.86 7.57 9.15
C ALA A 76 9.37 8.15 7.82
N LEU A 77 10.02 9.32 7.86
CA LEU A 77 10.60 9.93 6.66
C LEU A 77 11.70 9.07 6.02
N TRP A 78 12.56 8.44 6.84
CA TRP A 78 13.57 7.50 6.33
C TRP A 78 12.94 6.27 5.69
N ILE A 79 11.91 5.70 6.31
CA ILE A 79 11.17 4.55 5.77
C ILE A 79 10.56 4.91 4.41
N VAL A 80 9.83 6.03 4.33
CA VAL A 80 9.22 6.50 3.07
C VAL A 80 10.29 6.73 2.01
N THR A 81 11.40 7.39 2.36
CA THR A 81 12.48 7.68 1.41
C THR A 81 13.12 6.39 0.89
N ALA A 82 13.37 5.42 1.76
CA ALA A 82 13.93 4.12 1.37
C ALA A 82 12.95 3.33 0.48
N MET A 83 11.67 3.29 0.86
CA MET A 83 10.62 2.56 0.14
C MET A 83 10.32 3.14 -1.25
N VAL A 84 10.24 4.47 -1.35
CA VAL A 84 10.06 5.16 -2.62
C VAL A 84 11.34 5.07 -3.44
N GLY A 85 12.50 5.30 -2.83
CA GLY A 85 13.80 5.29 -3.49
C GLY A 85 14.11 3.96 -4.17
N ILE A 86 13.93 2.84 -3.46
CA ILE A 86 14.18 1.50 -4.03
C ILE A 86 13.23 1.18 -5.20
N ARG A 87 11.96 1.59 -5.10
CA ARG A 87 10.96 1.39 -6.16
C ARG A 87 11.25 2.27 -7.36
N PHE A 88 11.67 3.51 -7.13
CA PHE A 88 12.07 4.41 -8.20
C PHE A 88 13.27 3.86 -8.97
N LEU A 89 14.28 3.36 -8.26
CA LEU A 89 15.43 2.68 -8.87
C LEU A 89 15.02 1.42 -9.64
N ALA A 90 14.15 0.58 -9.07
CA ALA A 90 13.65 -0.63 -9.73
C ALA A 90 12.87 -0.30 -11.01
N THR A 91 11.98 0.70 -10.97
CA THR A 91 11.20 1.12 -12.13
C THR A 91 12.07 1.72 -13.21
N LEU A 92 13.03 2.59 -12.85
CA LEU A 92 13.90 3.23 -13.82
C LEU A 92 14.85 2.24 -14.49
N THR A 93 15.30 1.21 -13.78
CA THR A 93 16.15 0.16 -14.37
C THR A 93 15.35 -0.79 -15.27
N ALA A 94 14.15 -1.18 -14.88
CA ALA A 94 13.35 -2.17 -15.61
C ALA A 94 12.51 -1.59 -16.77
N TYR A 95 11.94 -0.39 -16.60
CA TYR A 95 10.87 0.12 -17.49
C TYR A 95 11.21 1.41 -18.24
N PHE A 96 12.35 2.04 -17.98
CA PHE A 96 12.73 3.32 -18.61
C PHE A 96 12.72 3.28 -20.14
N LYS A 97 13.20 2.19 -20.75
CA LYS A 97 13.23 2.04 -22.21
C LYS A 97 11.83 1.88 -22.84
N TYR A 98 10.86 1.40 -22.07
CA TYR A 98 9.50 1.10 -22.56
C TYR A 98 8.54 2.27 -22.35
N LEU A 99 8.63 2.94 -21.20
CA LEU A 99 7.68 3.98 -20.78
C LEU A 99 8.21 5.41 -21.00
N GLY A 100 9.52 5.59 -21.12
CA GLY A 100 10.15 6.92 -21.08
C GLY A 100 10.11 7.53 -19.67
N ILE A 101 10.77 8.68 -19.48
CA ILE A 101 11.02 9.26 -18.14
C ILE A 101 9.72 9.63 -17.41
N LYS A 102 8.81 10.33 -18.08
CA LYS A 102 7.58 10.85 -17.47
C LYS A 102 6.70 9.72 -16.91
N GLU A 103 6.39 8.74 -17.75
CA GLU A 103 5.53 7.62 -17.39
C GLU A 103 6.23 6.67 -16.41
N SER A 104 7.56 6.52 -16.49
CA SER A 104 8.32 5.74 -15.49
C SER A 104 8.24 6.37 -14.10
N VAL A 105 8.30 7.70 -13.99
CA VAL A 105 8.15 8.43 -12.72
C VAL A 105 6.75 8.22 -12.14
N LEU A 106 5.71 8.40 -12.97
CA LEU A 106 4.33 8.20 -12.54
C LEU A 106 4.08 6.75 -12.10
N PHE A 107 4.59 5.78 -12.88
CA PHE A 107 4.48 4.36 -12.55
C PHE A 107 5.20 4.03 -11.24
N ALA A 108 6.41 4.54 -11.01
CA ALA A 108 7.16 4.32 -9.78
C ALA A 108 6.42 4.86 -8.55
N LEU A 109 5.84 6.06 -8.67
CA LEU A 109 5.05 6.67 -7.60
C LEU A 109 3.77 5.89 -7.32
N SER A 110 3.00 5.52 -8.36
CA SER A 110 1.78 4.71 -8.19
C SER A 110 2.07 3.34 -7.58
N TYR A 111 3.19 2.72 -7.95
CA TYR A 111 3.63 1.45 -7.39
C TYR A 111 4.12 1.57 -5.94
N SER A 112 4.43 2.78 -5.48
CA SER A 112 4.99 2.96 -4.15
C SER A 112 3.96 2.85 -3.04
N MET A 113 2.68 3.22 -3.23
CA MET A 113 1.65 3.26 -2.17
C MET A 113 1.22 1.88 -1.62
N PRO A 114 1.80 1.38 -0.50
CA PRO A 114 1.47 0.08 0.05
C PRO A 114 0.73 0.24 1.38
N LEU A 115 0.02 1.36 1.58
CA LEU A 115 -0.52 1.84 2.86
C LEU A 115 -1.14 0.70 3.68
N THR A 116 -2.14 0.04 3.11
CA THR A 116 -2.93 -0.99 3.80
C THR A 116 -2.08 -2.22 4.16
N PHE A 117 -1.15 -2.60 3.27
CA PHE A 117 -0.31 -3.78 3.47
C PHE A 117 0.80 -3.53 4.47
N LEU A 118 1.43 -2.34 4.43
CA LEU A 118 2.45 -1.93 5.39
C LEU A 118 1.88 -1.88 6.81
N VAL A 119 0.70 -1.27 6.98
CA VAL A 119 0.00 -1.21 8.27
C VAL A 119 -0.33 -2.62 8.76
N ALA A 120 -0.87 -3.49 7.90
CA ALA A 120 -1.22 -4.85 8.29
C ALA A 120 -0.01 -5.65 8.78
N ILE A 121 1.12 -5.58 8.07
CA ILE A 121 2.36 -6.26 8.48
C ILE A 121 2.89 -5.67 9.79
N ALA A 122 2.88 -4.35 9.96
CA ALA A 122 3.35 -3.71 11.19
C ALA A 122 2.49 -4.14 12.40
N THR A 123 1.17 -4.22 12.25
CA THR A 123 0.26 -4.71 13.30
C THR A 123 0.54 -6.17 13.66
N ILE A 124 0.82 -7.03 12.68
CA ILE A 124 1.19 -8.43 12.92
C ILE A 124 2.55 -8.50 13.62
N ALA A 125 3.53 -7.72 13.15
CA ALA A 125 4.88 -7.71 13.68
C ALA A 125 4.92 -7.26 15.14
N VAL A 126 4.19 -6.20 15.51
CA VAL A 126 4.13 -5.72 16.91
C VAL A 126 3.39 -6.73 17.80
N LYS A 127 2.31 -7.36 17.29
CA LYS A 127 1.58 -8.40 18.02
C LYS A 127 2.44 -9.62 18.31
N ASN A 128 3.35 -9.97 17.40
CA ASN A 128 4.29 -11.08 17.56
C ASN A 128 5.61 -10.65 18.24
N GLU A 129 5.67 -9.45 18.84
CA GLU A 129 6.85 -8.89 19.51
C GLU A 129 8.11 -8.80 18.62
N ALA A 130 7.94 -8.84 17.30
CA ALA A 130 9.03 -8.74 16.33
C ALA A 130 9.53 -7.30 16.16
N ILE A 131 8.67 -6.31 16.47
CA ILE A 131 8.99 -4.88 16.51
C ILE A 131 8.38 -4.26 17.77
N GLY A 132 8.93 -3.13 18.23
CA GLY A 132 8.37 -2.37 19.35
C GLY A 132 7.28 -1.38 18.94
N GLU A 133 6.68 -0.72 19.93
CA GLU A 133 5.64 0.30 19.74
C GLU A 133 6.14 1.54 18.97
N ASN A 134 7.42 1.91 19.13
CA ASN A 134 8.02 3.03 18.42
C ASN A 134 8.19 2.73 16.92
N GLU A 135 8.66 1.53 16.59
CA GLU A 135 8.78 1.07 15.21
C GLU A 135 7.38 0.93 14.58
N TYR A 136 6.43 0.36 15.31
CA TYR A 136 5.03 0.29 14.89
C TYR A 136 4.49 1.68 14.54
N ALA A 137 4.59 2.64 15.47
CA ALA A 137 4.17 4.03 15.23
C ALA A 137 4.87 4.64 14.01
N SER A 138 6.18 4.41 13.85
CA SER A 138 6.95 4.89 12.69
C SER A 138 6.45 4.31 11.37
N PHE A 139 6.08 3.02 11.33
CA PHE A 139 5.49 2.40 10.14
C PHE A 139 4.10 2.94 9.84
N ILE A 140 3.24 3.16 10.85
CA ILE A 140 1.91 3.74 10.64
C ILE A 140 2.01 5.17 10.11
N VAL A 141 2.88 6.00 10.70
CA VAL A 141 3.12 7.38 10.23
C VAL A 141 3.69 7.38 8.81
N ALA A 142 4.67 6.51 8.52
CA ALA A 142 5.22 6.35 7.18
C ALA A 142 4.14 6.00 6.16
N ALA A 143 3.27 5.04 6.48
CA ALA A 143 2.21 4.59 5.59
C ALA A 143 1.23 5.73 5.28
N LEU A 144 0.79 6.48 6.31
CA LEU A 144 -0.09 7.64 6.15
C LEU A 144 0.57 8.75 5.32
N MET A 145 1.83 9.07 5.62
CA MET A 145 2.61 10.05 4.85
C MET A 145 2.72 9.63 3.40
N GLU A 146 3.06 8.36 3.13
CA GLU A 146 3.20 7.84 1.78
C GLU A 146 1.88 7.95 0.99
N GLY A 147 0.76 7.52 1.60
CA GLY A 147 -0.55 7.63 0.98
C GLY A 147 -0.96 9.06 0.62
N ILE A 148 -0.67 10.04 1.47
CA ILE A 148 -1.04 11.45 1.22
C ILE A 148 -0.04 12.11 0.26
N VAL A 149 1.25 12.04 0.58
CA VAL A 149 2.32 12.75 -0.14
C VAL A 149 2.41 12.23 -1.57
N ILE A 150 2.39 10.92 -1.78
CA ILE A 150 2.48 10.36 -3.14
C ILE A 150 1.23 10.70 -3.96
N MET A 151 0.03 10.68 -3.37
CA MET A 151 -1.19 11.07 -4.08
C MET A 151 -1.08 12.50 -4.61
N ILE A 152 -0.66 13.43 -3.73
CA ILE A 152 -0.49 14.84 -4.08
C ILE A 152 0.60 15.00 -5.15
N LEU A 153 1.73 14.31 -5.02
CA LEU A 153 2.82 14.36 -6.00
C LEU A 153 2.38 13.86 -7.37
N ILE A 154 1.65 12.75 -7.44
CA ILE A 154 1.10 12.22 -8.70
C ILE A 154 0.15 13.24 -9.34
N GLN A 155 -0.79 13.80 -8.57
CA GLN A 155 -1.72 14.81 -9.07
C GLN A 155 -1.01 16.05 -9.59
N LEU A 156 0.00 16.54 -8.86
CA LEU A 156 0.80 17.70 -9.26
C LEU A 156 1.58 17.42 -10.54
N LEU A 157 2.26 16.28 -10.63
CA LEU A 157 3.04 15.90 -11.81
C LEU A 157 2.14 15.74 -13.05
N MET A 158 0.98 15.08 -12.92
CA MET A 158 0.01 14.96 -14.01
C MET A 158 -0.48 16.34 -14.48
N TYR A 159 -0.79 17.25 -13.54
CA TYR A 159 -1.19 18.61 -13.88
C TYR A 159 -0.08 19.37 -14.63
N LEU A 160 1.17 19.25 -14.18
CA LEU A 160 2.33 19.88 -14.82
C LEU A 160 2.60 19.31 -16.22
N PHE A 161 2.51 17.98 -16.40
CA PHE A 161 2.71 17.35 -17.71
C PHE A 161 1.62 17.74 -18.70
N LYS A 162 0.35 17.73 -18.28
CA LYS A 162 -0.77 18.18 -19.11
C LYS A 162 -0.63 19.65 -19.52
N ARG A 163 -0.17 20.50 -18.61
CA ARG A 163 0.09 21.93 -18.90
C ARG A 163 1.27 22.14 -19.84
N TYR A 164 2.31 21.31 -19.75
CA TYR A 164 3.48 21.38 -20.64
C TYR A 164 3.11 20.99 -22.08
N GLU A 165 2.32 19.94 -22.25
CA GLU A 165 1.86 19.47 -23.58
C GLU A 165 0.92 20.49 -24.26
N SER A 166 0.01 21.09 -23.49
CA SER A 166 -0.84 22.18 -23.99
C SER A 166 -0.07 23.42 -24.45
N LYS A 167 1.12 23.68 -23.90
CA LYS A 167 1.97 24.82 -24.29
C LYS A 167 2.86 24.52 -25.50
N SER A 168 3.12 23.25 -25.81
CA SER A 168 3.86 22.85 -27.01
C SER A 168 3.01 22.78 -28.28
N GLU A 169 1.68 22.78 -28.16
CA GLU A 169 0.74 22.71 -29.29
C GLU A 169 0.29 24.08 -29.82
N THR A 170 0.76 25.21 -29.27
CA THR A 170 0.47 26.52 -29.86
C THR A 170 1.19 26.65 -31.20
N PRO A 171 0.49 26.76 -32.34
CA PRO A 171 1.14 26.92 -33.63
C PRO A 171 1.94 28.22 -33.62
N LYS A 172 3.24 28.13 -33.96
CA LYS A 172 4.03 29.30 -34.34
C LYS A 172 3.39 29.84 -35.62
N TYR A 173 2.79 31.02 -35.50
CA TYR A 173 2.38 31.85 -36.64
C TYR A 173 3.55 32.09 -37.59
#